data_AF-A0A355DW86-F1
#
_entry.id   AF-A0A355DW86-F1
#
_cell.length_a   1.000
_cell.length_b   1.000
_cell.length_c   1.000
_cell.angle_alpha   90.00
_cell.angle_beta   90.00
_cell.angle_gamma   90.00
#
_symmetry.space_group_name_H-M   'P 1'
#
loop_
_entity.id
_entity.type
_entity.pdbx_description
1 polymer ?
#
loop_
_entity_poly.entity_id
_entity_poly.type
_entity_poly.pdbx_seq_one_letter_code
_entity_poly.pdbx_strand_id
1 'polypeptide(L)'
;CKTGGYNLEGSKASIERLTRLVLLIAIAYTCACLKGDKARRSGQQKYVCRLQELKRTPRRHSNFWIGLYGQMWIIGWEFCRDWIEQLMQLSRNKLPYFQRGFRAMEEIQAVRRVSVFISSYIYHQI
;
A
#
# COMPACT_ATOMS: atom_id res chain seq x y z
N CYS A 1 10.14 13.80 -33.01
CA CYS A 1 9.02 13.16 -32.29
C CYS A 1 9.56 12.00 -31.46
N LYS A 2 9.49 12.06 -30.13
CA LYS A 2 9.94 10.93 -29.29
C LYS A 2 8.84 9.87 -29.27
N THR A 3 9.11 8.73 -29.90
CA THR A 3 8.39 7.46 -29.76
C THR A 3 8.61 6.88 -28.36
N GLY A 4 8.20 7.61 -27.32
CA GLY A 4 8.48 7.29 -25.92
C GLY A 4 7.66 6.12 -25.35
N GLY A 5 6.90 5.41 -26.19
CA GLY A 5 6.14 4.22 -25.79
C GLY A 5 6.98 2.95 -25.93
N TYR A 6 6.76 1.99 -25.04
CA TYR A 6 7.30 0.64 -25.21
C TYR A 6 6.61 -0.04 -26.40
N ASN A 7 7.37 -0.45 -27.41
CA ASN A 7 6.84 -1.22 -28.54
C ASN A 7 6.60 -2.67 -28.11
N LEU A 8 5.46 -2.92 -27.46
CA LEU A 8 5.04 -4.25 -27.05
C LEU A 8 4.70 -5.14 -28.25
N GLU A 9 4.27 -4.56 -29.36
CA GLU A 9 3.93 -5.27 -30.61
C GLU A 9 5.17 -5.86 -31.30
N GLY A 10 6.32 -5.19 -31.18
CA GLY A 10 7.62 -5.69 -31.62
C GLY A 10 8.29 -6.64 -30.62
N SER A 11 7.71 -6.84 -29.44
CA SER A 11 8.25 -7.77 -28.45
C SER A 11 7.89 -9.20 -28.85
N LYS A 12 8.84 -10.14 -28.76
CA LYS A 12 8.57 -11.59 -28.93
C LYS A 12 7.83 -12.19 -27.72
N ALA A 13 7.11 -11.38 -26.96
CA ALA A 13 6.36 -11.82 -25.80
C ALA A 13 5.17 -12.67 -26.25
N SER A 14 4.97 -13.83 -25.63
CA SER A 14 3.77 -14.62 -25.86
C SER A 14 2.54 -13.81 -25.47
N ILE A 15 1.57 -13.71 -26.38
CA ILE A 15 0.29 -13.01 -26.17
C ILE A 15 -0.37 -13.51 -24.88
N GLU A 16 -0.40 -14.83 -24.69
CA GLU A 16 -0.97 -15.45 -23.49
C GLU A 16 -0.26 -15.00 -22.21
N ARG A 17 1.08 -14.98 -22.20
CA ARG A 17 1.86 -14.50 -21.05
C ARG A 17 1.61 -13.02 -20.79
N LEU A 18 1.56 -12.21 -21.85
CA LEU A 18 1.30 -10.77 -21.75
C LEU A 18 -0.10 -10.51 -21.18
N THR A 19 -1.13 -11.19 -21.69
CA THR A 19 -2.51 -11.06 -21.20
C THR A 19 -2.60 -11.43 -19.72
N ARG A 20 -2.02 -12.56 -19.30
CA ARG A 20 -1.99 -12.98 -17.89
C ARG A 20 -1.32 -11.92 -17.01
N LEU A 21 -0.20 -11.35 -17.46
CA LEU A 21 0.54 -10.32 -16.73
C LEU A 21 -0.25 -9.00 -16.62
N VAL A 22 -0.88 -8.54 -17.70
CA VAL A 22 -1.73 -7.34 -17.69
C VAL A 22 -2.92 -7.53 -16.76
N LEU A 23 -3.57 -8.70 -16.78
CA LEU A 23 -4.67 -9.02 -15.86
C LEU A 23 -4.21 -9.01 -14.40
N LEU A 24 -3.06 -9.61 -14.09
CA LEU A 24 -2.48 -9.58 -12.74
C LEU A 24 -2.18 -8.15 -12.28
N ILE A 25 -1.60 -7.31 -13.15
CA ILE A 25 -1.36 -5.90 -12.85
C ILE A 25 -2.69 -5.16 -12.63
N ALA A 26 -3.71 -5.40 -13.46
CA ALA A 26 -5.01 -4.76 -13.32
C ALA A 26 -5.70 -5.13 -11.99
N ILE A 27 -5.63 -6.40 -11.59
CA ILE A 27 -6.15 -6.89 -10.30
C ILE A 27 -5.39 -6.24 -9.13
N ALA A 28 -4.06 -6.25 -9.17
CA ALA A 28 -3.23 -5.65 -8.13
C ALA A 28 -3.48 -4.14 -8.00
N TYR A 29 -3.55 -3.43 -9.14
CA TYR A 29 -3.87 -2.01 -9.21
C TYR A 29 -5.25 -1.71 -8.63
N THR A 30 -6.26 -2.52 -8.97
CA THR A 30 -7.64 -2.39 -8.46
C THR A 30 -7.68 -2.61 -6.95
N CYS A 31 -7.02 -3.64 -6.44
CA CYS A 31 -6.92 -3.90 -5.01
C CYS A 31 -6.28 -2.72 -4.26
N ALA A 32 -5.18 -2.16 -4.78
CA ALA A 32 -4.54 -1.00 -4.20
C ALA A 32 -5.45 0.25 -4.25
N CYS A 33 -6.14 0.49 -5.36
CA CYS A 33 -7.13 1.56 -5.48
C CYS A 33 -8.24 1.45 -4.44
N LEU A 34 -8.83 0.26 -4.26
CA LEU A 34 -9.90 0.05 -3.27
C LEU A 34 -9.42 0.28 -1.84
N LYS A 35 -8.21 -0.20 -1.50
CA LYS A 35 -7.59 0.07 -0.20
C LYS A 35 -7.37 1.56 0.04
N GLY A 36 -6.83 2.28 -0.94
CA GLY A 36 -6.58 3.71 -0.81
C GLY A 36 -7.86 4.55 -0.77
N ASP A 37 -8.91 4.13 -1.48
CA ASP A 37 -10.22 4.78 -1.40
C ASP A 37 -10.83 4.61 0.00
N LYS A 38 -10.74 3.42 0.59
CA LYS A 38 -11.17 3.18 1.98
C LYS A 38 -10.38 4.04 2.97
N ALA A 39 -9.05 4.09 2.85
CA ALA A 39 -8.18 4.91 3.70
C ALA A 39 -8.51 6.41 3.59
N ARG A 40 -8.93 6.86 2.40
CA ARG A 40 -9.41 8.23 2.18
C ARG A 40 -10.75 8.47 2.86
N ARG A 41 -11.75 7.63 2.62
CA ARG A 41 -13.12 7.77 3.17
C ARG A 41 -13.15 7.69 4.70
N SER A 42 -12.27 6.88 5.30
CA SER A 42 -12.09 6.79 6.76
C SER A 42 -11.29 7.93 7.37
N GLY A 43 -10.72 8.84 6.56
CA GLY A 43 -9.86 9.92 7.04
C GLY A 43 -8.46 9.50 7.49
N GLN A 44 -8.12 8.21 7.35
CA GLN A 44 -6.82 7.65 7.76
C GLN A 44 -5.69 7.97 6.78
N GLN A 45 -5.98 8.50 5.59
CA GLN A 45 -4.96 8.91 4.62
C GLN A 45 -3.90 9.84 5.21
N LYS A 46 -4.19 10.62 6.25
CA LYS A 46 -3.23 11.53 6.92
C LYS A 46 -2.05 10.80 7.57
N TYR A 47 -2.19 9.52 7.88
CA TYR A 47 -1.11 8.69 8.43
C TYR A 47 -0.26 8.04 7.35
N VAL A 48 -0.76 7.97 6.11
CA VAL A 48 -0.09 7.34 4.96
C VAL A 48 0.57 8.39 4.07
N CYS A 49 -0.10 9.50 3.84
CA CYS A 49 0.30 10.51 2.88
C CYS A 49 -0.05 11.92 3.35
N ARG A 50 0.58 12.91 2.72
CA ARG A 50 0.22 14.30 2.95
C ARG A 50 -1.15 14.58 2.34
N LEU A 51 -1.98 15.31 3.08
CA LEU A 51 -3.28 15.76 2.60
C LEU A 51 -3.12 16.76 1.44
N GLN A 52 -4.19 16.91 0.65
CA GLN A 52 -4.25 17.88 -0.43
C GLN A 52 -4.32 19.30 0.12
N GLU A 53 -3.53 20.20 -0.45
CA GLU A 53 -3.55 21.62 -0.11
C GLU A 53 -4.84 22.29 -0.59
N LEU A 54 -5.35 23.26 0.18
CA LEU A 54 -6.61 23.97 -0.13
C LEU A 54 -6.64 24.58 -1.53
N LYS A 55 -5.51 25.11 -2.01
CA LYS A 55 -5.39 25.78 -3.32
C LYS A 55 -5.06 24.83 -4.47
N ARG A 56 -4.90 23.53 -4.22
CA ARG A 56 -4.50 22.57 -5.26
C ARG A 56 -5.74 22.01 -5.95
N THR A 57 -5.87 22.24 -7.25
CA THR A 57 -6.95 21.66 -8.06
C THR A 57 -6.78 20.16 -8.32
N PRO A 58 -5.63 19.68 -8.85
CA PRO A 58 -5.47 18.25 -9.07
C PRO A 58 -5.23 17.51 -7.74
N ARG A 59 -5.78 16.30 -7.64
CA ARG A 59 -5.49 15.42 -6.50
C ARG A 59 -3.98 15.24 -6.35
N ARG A 60 -3.49 15.32 -5.12
CA ARG A 60 -2.06 15.12 -4.82
C ARG A 60 -1.64 13.65 -4.96
N HIS A 61 -2.44 12.76 -4.39
CA HIS A 61 -2.21 11.32 -4.41
C HIS A 61 -3.45 10.61 -4.96
N SER A 62 -3.24 9.69 -5.89
CA SER A 62 -4.28 8.79 -6.39
C SER A 62 -4.64 7.77 -5.31
N ASN A 63 -5.81 7.14 -5.44
CA ASN A 63 -6.19 6.05 -4.53
C ASN A 63 -5.23 4.86 -4.64
N PHE A 64 -4.71 4.56 -5.84
CA PHE A 64 -3.63 3.60 -6.03
C PHE A 64 -2.42 3.91 -5.14
N TRP A 65 -1.93 5.16 -5.18
CA TRP A 65 -0.75 5.58 -4.42
C TRP A 65 -0.98 5.40 -2.91
N ILE A 66 -2.14 5.85 -2.42
CA ILE A 66 -2.50 5.75 -0.99
C ILE A 66 -2.55 4.28 -0.56
N GLY A 67 -3.20 3.42 -1.33
CA GLY A 67 -3.31 2.00 -0.98
C GLY A 67 -1.97 1.26 -1.02
N LEU A 68 -1.12 1.57 -2.02
CA LEU A 68 0.21 0.98 -2.13
C LEU A 68 1.11 1.41 -0.97
N TYR A 69 1.17 2.70 -0.66
CA TYR A 69 1.99 3.21 0.45
C TYR A 69 1.46 2.78 1.81
N GLY A 70 0.14 2.64 1.98
CA GLY A 70 -0.44 2.08 3.20
C GLY A 70 0.02 0.64 3.44
N GLN A 71 0.14 -0.16 2.37
CA GLN A 71 0.69 -1.51 2.47
C GLN A 71 2.20 -1.51 2.79
N MET A 72 2.98 -0.63 2.17
CA MET A 72 4.42 -0.50 2.48
C MET A 72 4.66 -0.07 3.92
N TRP A 73 3.81 0.80 4.46
CA TRP A 73 3.88 1.20 5.86
C TRP A 73 3.67 0.02 6.82
N ILE A 74 2.69 -0.84 6.54
CA ILE A 74 2.46 -2.07 7.32
C ILE A 74 3.68 -3.00 7.27
N ILE A 75 4.27 -3.20 6.09
CA ILE A 75 5.47 -4.05 5.93
C ILE A 75 6.65 -3.46 6.72
N GLY A 76 6.88 -2.15 6.61
CA GLY A 76 7.94 -1.47 7.36
C GLY A 76 7.73 -1.53 8.88
N TRP A 77 6.48 -1.48 9.34
CA TRP A 77 6.13 -1.71 10.74
C TRP A 77 6.46 -3.13 11.20
N GLU A 78 6.04 -4.15 10.44
CA GLU A 78 6.34 -5.55 10.75
C GLU A 78 7.86 -5.77 10.84
N PHE A 79 8.65 -5.12 9.97
CA PHE A 79 10.11 -5.20 9.96
C PHE A 79 10.79 -4.49 11.14
N CYS A 80 10.32 -3.30 11.53
CA CYS A 80 10.96 -2.48 12.57
C CYS A 80 10.27 -2.52 13.94
N ARG A 81 9.32 -3.44 14.15
CA ARG A 81 8.45 -3.48 15.34
C ARG A 81 9.23 -3.33 16.65
N ASP A 82 10.23 -4.18 16.85
CA ASP A 82 10.96 -4.28 18.11
C ASP A 82 11.69 -2.98 18.47
N TRP A 83 12.27 -2.32 17.45
CA TRP A 83 12.95 -1.04 17.64
C TRP A 83 11.98 0.10 17.96
N ILE A 84 10.81 0.10 17.31
CA ILE A 84 9.80 1.12 17.60
C ILE A 84 9.18 0.88 18.99
N GLU A 85 9.01 -0.36 19.42
CA GLU A 85 8.58 -0.68 20.79
C GLU A 85 9.57 -0.17 21.83
N GLN A 86 10.87 -0.38 21.63
CA GLN A 86 11.90 0.21 22.48
C GLN A 86 11.86 1.74 22.47
N LEU A 87 11.70 2.35 21.29
CA LEU A 87 11.57 3.81 21.16
C LEU A 87 10.36 4.34 21.94
N MET A 88 9.23 3.63 21.92
CA MET A 88 8.03 3.99 22.68
C MET A 88 8.24 3.92 24.20
N GLN A 89 9.03 2.94 24.67
CA GLN A 89 9.39 2.84 26.09
C GLN A 89 10.27 4.01 26.53
N LEU A 90 11.20 4.45 25.68
CA LEU A 90 12.09 5.59 25.92
C LEU A 90 11.35 6.94 25.82
N SER A 91 10.34 7.03 24.95
CA SER A 91 9.60 8.27 24.66
C SER A 91 8.13 8.19 25.10
N ARG A 92 7.90 7.88 26.38
CA ARG A 92 6.52 7.70 26.92
C ARG A 92 5.60 8.90 26.66
N ASN A 93 6.14 10.13 26.66
CA ASN A 93 5.39 11.34 26.35
C ASN A 93 4.86 11.38 24.89
N LYS A 94 5.44 10.59 23.97
CA LYS A 94 5.00 10.46 22.58
C LYS A 94 4.08 9.25 22.35
N LEU A 95 3.88 8.38 23.34
CA LEU A 95 3.07 7.17 23.24
C LEU A 95 1.65 7.42 22.66
N PRO A 96 0.92 8.49 23.05
CA PRO A 96 -0.41 8.77 22.47
C PRO A 96 -0.39 9.05 20.95
N TYR A 97 0.75 9.48 20.40
CA TYR A 97 0.91 9.70 18.96
C TYR A 97 1.16 8.36 18.24
N PHE A 98 2.01 7.49 18.80
CA PHE A 98 2.23 6.14 18.29
C PHE A 98 0.92 5.32 18.27
N GLN A 99 0.17 5.32 19.37
CA GLN A 99 -1.14 4.64 19.47
C GLN A 99 -2.18 5.12 18.45
N ARG A 100 -2.12 6.39 18.05
CA ARG A 100 -2.97 6.90 16.96
C ARG A 100 -2.54 6.35 15.60
N GLY A 101 -1.23 6.23 15.37
CA GLY A 101 -0.68 5.57 14.19
C GLY A 101 -1.07 4.09 14.12
N PHE A 102 -1.00 3.36 15.23
CA PHE A 102 -1.39 1.94 15.28
C PHE A 102 -2.85 1.72 14.93
N ARG A 103 -3.76 2.47 15.56
CA ARG A 103 -5.19 2.35 15.24
C ARG A 103 -5.47 2.62 13.76
N ALA A 104 -4.83 3.64 13.19
CA ALA A 104 -4.93 3.91 11.76
C ALA A 104 -4.40 2.75 10.90
N MET A 105 -3.27 2.15 11.30
CA MET A 105 -2.70 1.00 10.61
C MET A 105 -3.61 -0.22 10.69
N GLU A 106 -4.19 -0.53 11.85
CA GLU A 106 -5.15 -1.62 12.04
C GLU A 106 -6.39 -1.43 11.17
N GLU A 107 -6.93 -0.22 11.09
CA GLU A 107 -8.09 0.09 10.22
C GLU A 107 -7.77 -0.10 8.73
N ILE A 108 -6.55 0.27 8.31
CA ILE A 108 -6.04 0.04 6.95
C ILE A 108 -5.82 -1.47 6.71
N GLN A 109 -5.29 -2.19 7.70
CA GLN A 109 -4.93 -3.61 7.62
C GLN A 109 -6.14 -4.56 7.73
N ALA A 110 -7.23 -4.16 8.40
CA ALA A 110 -8.46 -4.95 8.60
C ALA A 110 -9.15 -5.43 7.30
N VAL A 111 -8.58 -5.13 6.14
CA VAL A 111 -8.91 -5.69 4.81
C VAL A 111 -8.18 -7.01 4.53
N ARG A 112 -7.43 -7.58 5.48
CA ARG A 112 -6.74 -8.88 5.34
C ARG A 112 -7.72 -10.05 5.58
N ARG A 113 -8.66 -10.31 4.66
CA ARG A 113 -9.29 -11.65 4.54
C ARG A 113 -8.75 -12.51 3.39
N VAL A 114 -7.79 -12.03 2.61
CA VAL A 114 -7.22 -12.82 1.49
C VAL A 114 -5.71 -13.04 1.58
N SER A 115 -4.97 -12.24 2.37
CA SER A 115 -3.49 -12.32 2.38
C SER A 115 -2.90 -13.28 3.41
N VAL A 116 -3.69 -13.87 4.31
CA VAL A 116 -3.21 -14.91 5.25
C VAL A 116 -2.99 -16.24 4.52
N PHE A 117 -3.67 -16.46 3.39
CA PHE A 117 -3.51 -17.68 2.59
C PHE A 117 -2.18 -17.76 1.84
N ILE A 118 -1.55 -16.63 1.48
CA ILE A 118 -0.28 -16.67 0.73
C ILE A 118 0.94 -16.75 1.67
N SER A 119 0.87 -16.13 2.86
CA SER A 119 1.96 -16.23 3.84
C SER A 119 2.03 -17.63 4.48
N SER A 120 0.89 -18.27 4.75
CA SER A 120 0.88 -19.64 5.28
C SER A 120 1.36 -20.69 4.26
N TYR A 121 1.17 -20.45 2.96
CA TYR A 121 1.62 -21.37 1.91
C TYR A 121 3.14 -21.33 1.67
N ILE A 122 3.79 -20.18 1.86
CA ILE A 122 5.24 -20.01 1.65
C ILE A 122 6.04 -20.54 2.85
N TYR A 123 5.55 -20.36 4.08
CA TYR A 123 6.23 -20.87 5.29
C TYR A 123 6.12 -22.38 5.47
N HIS A 124 5.26 -23.08 4.72
CA HIS A 124 5.08 -24.52 4.82
C HIS A 124 5.79 -25.32 3.70
N GLN A 125 6.48 -24.62 2.77
CA GLN A 125 7.23 -25.22 1.65
C GLN A 125 8.73 -24.89 1.67
N ILE A 126 9.25 -24.39 2.78
CA ILE A 126 10.69 -24.32 3.10
C ILE A 126 10.91 -25.15 4.37
#